data_AF-A0A6A5SXA5-F1
#
_entry.id   AF-A0A6A5SXA5-F1
#
_cell.length_a   1.000
_cell.length_b   1.000
_cell.length_c   1.000
_cell.angle_alpha   90.00
_cell.angle_beta   90.00
_cell.angle_gamma   90.00
#
_symmetry.space_group_name_H-M   'P 1'
#
loop_
_entity.id
_entity.type
_entity.pdbx_description
1 polymer ?
#
loop_
_entity_poly.entity_id
_entity_poly.type
_entity_poly.pdbx_seq_one_letter_code
_entity_poly.pdbx_strand_id
1 'polypeptide(L)'
;MASNTITLDVSGRKFRTSKAVLAVSPYFDSLLTRWEDCADLQPDGSYYVDADPDTFEHLLGFMRRPAKFPLYWTKKDGFDYALYSRLEVEADYFMLEGLRDWIKGKKYANAIKTTRTSKTCNTVTDSTWTEHGDITTESLVIETGGDKFLCSSGMHTTGGSHCYGNDYCRNGMVKSGLQRLGSTKQLVTVVTRTEVDGQVLVNTDI
;
A
#
# COMPACT_ATOMS: atom_id res chain seq x y z
N MET A 1 -33.81 32.69 -9.02
CA MET A 1 -32.58 32.29 -8.31
C MET A 1 -31.71 31.55 -9.32
N ALA A 2 -30.48 32.00 -9.56
CA ALA A 2 -29.60 31.32 -10.51
C ALA A 2 -29.31 29.88 -10.01
N SER A 3 -29.35 28.90 -10.91
CA SER A 3 -28.97 27.53 -10.61
C SER A 3 -27.54 27.52 -10.05
N ASN A 4 -27.36 27.00 -8.83
CA ASN A 4 -26.03 26.77 -8.25
C ASN A 4 -25.31 25.57 -8.92
N THR A 5 -26.01 24.83 -9.78
CA THR A 5 -25.47 23.69 -10.52
C THR A 5 -25.02 24.13 -11.90
N ILE A 6 -23.84 23.66 -12.31
CA ILE A 6 -23.27 23.87 -13.63
C ILE A 6 -22.78 22.55 -14.23
N THR A 7 -22.65 22.52 -15.55
CA THR A 7 -22.10 21.38 -16.30
C THR A 7 -20.76 21.81 -16.89
N LEU A 8 -19.71 21.09 -16.55
CA LEU A 8 -18.39 21.21 -17.17
C LEU A 8 -18.26 20.16 -18.27
N ASP A 9 -17.66 20.54 -19.38
CA ASP A 9 -17.21 19.64 -20.43
C ASP A 9 -15.70 19.55 -20.38
N VAL A 10 -15.21 18.44 -19.85
CA VAL A 10 -13.78 18.19 -19.69
C VAL A 10 -13.35 17.30 -20.84
N SER A 11 -12.85 17.92 -21.91
CA SER A 11 -12.39 17.23 -23.13
C SER A 11 -13.39 16.19 -23.68
N GLY A 12 -14.69 16.48 -23.61
CA GLY A 12 -15.77 15.62 -24.09
C GLY A 12 -16.54 14.86 -23.00
N ARG A 13 -15.99 14.73 -21.78
CA ARG A 13 -16.70 14.11 -20.66
C ARG A 13 -17.42 15.18 -19.84
N LYS A 14 -18.74 15.02 -19.67
CA LYS A 14 -19.57 15.97 -18.92
C LYS A 14 -19.54 15.68 -17.43
N PHE A 15 -19.20 16.69 -16.63
CA PHE A 15 -19.24 16.66 -15.18
C PHE A 15 -20.28 17.64 -14.66
N ARG A 16 -21.23 17.15 -13.87
CA ARG A 16 -22.21 17.99 -13.19
C ARG A 16 -21.75 18.28 -11.76
N THR A 17 -21.66 19.55 -11.41
CA THR A 17 -21.20 19.99 -10.08
C THR A 17 -21.83 21.32 -9.68
N SER A 18 -21.54 21.81 -8.48
CA SER A 18 -21.98 23.13 -8.03
C SER A 18 -20.86 24.17 -8.12
N LYS A 19 -21.24 25.45 -8.27
CA LYS A 19 -20.28 26.56 -8.24
C LYS A 19 -19.48 26.58 -6.93
N ALA A 20 -20.16 26.29 -5.80
CA ALA A 20 -19.53 26.23 -4.48
C ALA A 20 -18.43 25.17 -4.36
N VAL A 21 -18.55 24.03 -5.05
CA VAL A 21 -17.49 23.00 -5.07
C VAL A 21 -16.28 23.51 -5.86
N LEU A 22 -16.52 24.14 -7.00
CA LEU A 22 -15.44 24.65 -7.85
C LEU A 22 -14.71 25.84 -7.22
N ALA A 23 -15.42 26.69 -6.48
CA ALA A 23 -14.84 27.84 -5.77
C ALA A 23 -13.80 27.46 -4.70
N VAL A 24 -13.66 26.17 -4.37
CA VAL A 24 -12.54 25.66 -3.56
C VAL A 24 -11.19 25.88 -4.26
N SER A 25 -11.18 25.90 -5.59
CA SER A 25 -10.02 26.22 -6.42
C SER A 25 -10.04 27.71 -6.78
N PRO A 26 -8.97 28.49 -6.48
CA PRO A 26 -8.86 29.87 -6.92
C PRO A 26 -8.94 30.04 -8.45
N TYR A 27 -8.42 29.05 -9.20
CA TYR A 27 -8.53 29.03 -10.65
C TYR A 27 -10.00 29.05 -11.09
N PHE A 28 -10.80 28.12 -10.57
CA PHE A 28 -12.22 28.07 -10.92
C PHE A 28 -13.03 29.21 -10.34
N ASP A 29 -12.68 29.73 -9.16
CA ASP A 29 -13.34 30.91 -8.59
C ASP A 29 -13.23 32.12 -9.53
N SER A 30 -12.05 32.34 -10.10
CA SER A 30 -11.83 33.39 -11.10
C SER A 30 -12.61 33.15 -12.42
N LEU A 31 -12.71 31.89 -12.87
CA LEU A 31 -13.48 31.51 -14.05
C LEU A 31 -14.98 31.68 -13.84
N LEU A 32 -15.49 31.37 -12.64
CA LEU A 32 -16.89 31.52 -12.31
C LEU A 32 -17.35 32.98 -12.45
N THR A 33 -16.51 33.95 -12.08
CA THR A 33 -16.78 35.39 -12.29
C THR A 33 -16.83 35.74 -13.78
N ARG A 34 -15.88 35.23 -14.59
CA ARG A 34 -15.88 35.45 -16.05
C ARG A 34 -17.07 34.81 -16.75
N TRP A 35 -17.52 33.65 -16.27
CA TRP A 35 -18.66 32.92 -16.84
C TRP A 35 -20.02 33.58 -16.54
N GLU A 36 -20.09 34.57 -15.64
CA GLU A 36 -21.34 35.32 -15.42
C GLU A 36 -21.77 36.09 -16.68
N ASP A 37 -20.81 36.49 -17.53
CA ASP A 37 -21.06 37.16 -18.80
C ASP A 37 -21.37 36.19 -19.96
N CYS A 38 -21.50 34.89 -19.67
CA CYS A 38 -21.82 33.82 -20.62
C CYS A 38 -20.86 33.68 -21.83
N ALA A 39 -19.69 34.32 -21.82
CA ALA A 39 -18.79 34.39 -22.97
C ALA A 39 -18.26 33.04 -23.46
N ASP A 40 -18.11 32.07 -22.54
CA ASP A 40 -17.52 30.75 -22.81
C ASP A 40 -18.56 29.60 -22.72
N LEU A 41 -19.85 29.93 -22.80
CA LEU A 41 -20.93 28.94 -22.74
C LEU A 41 -21.06 28.21 -24.08
N GLN A 42 -20.99 26.88 -24.07
CA GLN A 42 -21.20 26.06 -25.25
C GLN A 42 -22.69 26.04 -25.67
N PRO A 43 -23.01 25.65 -26.92
CA PRO A 43 -24.39 25.56 -27.39
C PRO A 43 -25.30 24.64 -26.56
N ASP A 44 -24.72 23.65 -25.87
CA ASP A 44 -25.43 22.73 -24.99
C ASP A 44 -25.57 23.22 -23.54
N GLY A 45 -25.10 24.43 -23.24
CA GLY A 45 -25.16 25.05 -21.91
C GLY A 45 -24.07 24.58 -20.94
N SER A 46 -23.03 23.89 -21.42
CA SER A 46 -21.87 23.51 -20.61
C SER A 46 -20.69 24.48 -20.78
N TYR A 47 -19.74 24.44 -19.85
CA TYR A 47 -18.48 25.20 -19.93
C TYR A 47 -17.32 24.27 -20.25
N TYR A 48 -16.52 24.61 -21.25
CA TYR A 48 -15.39 23.79 -21.65
C TYR A 48 -14.20 23.96 -20.69
N VAL A 49 -13.55 22.84 -20.36
CA VAL A 49 -12.34 22.76 -19.55
C VAL A 49 -11.35 21.85 -20.31
N ASP A 50 -10.20 22.40 -20.65
CA ASP A 50 -9.12 21.67 -21.31
C ASP A 50 -8.29 20.93 -20.25
N ALA A 51 -8.72 19.71 -19.93
CA ALA A 51 -8.01 18.82 -19.01
C ALA A 51 -8.30 17.34 -19.33
N ASP A 52 -7.49 16.46 -18.76
CA ASP A 52 -7.72 15.02 -18.83
C ASP A 52 -8.92 14.63 -17.94
N PRO A 53 -9.99 14.01 -18.51
CA PRO A 53 -11.21 13.74 -17.74
C PRO A 53 -11.02 12.68 -16.65
N ASP A 54 -10.09 11.74 -16.81
CA ASP A 54 -9.83 10.70 -15.81
C ASP A 54 -9.14 11.29 -14.57
N THR A 55 -8.15 12.16 -14.78
CA THR A 55 -7.48 12.87 -13.68
C THR A 55 -8.39 13.93 -13.05
N PHE A 56 -9.21 14.61 -13.86
CA PHE A 56 -10.14 15.64 -13.37
C PHE A 56 -11.20 15.10 -12.42
N GLU A 57 -11.68 13.87 -12.62
CA GLU A 57 -12.64 13.23 -11.72
C GLU A 57 -12.12 13.19 -10.27
N HIS A 58 -10.84 12.91 -10.10
CA HIS A 58 -10.17 12.90 -8.80
C HIS A 58 -10.01 14.28 -8.19
N LEU A 59 -9.66 15.29 -8.99
CA LEU A 59 -9.62 16.68 -8.55
C LEU A 59 -11.00 17.15 -8.08
N LEU A 60 -12.05 16.81 -8.83
CA LEU A 60 -13.41 17.13 -8.47
C LEU A 60 -13.83 16.41 -7.17
N GLY A 61 -13.40 15.17 -6.98
CA GLY A 61 -13.54 14.43 -5.73
C GLY A 61 -12.94 15.18 -4.54
N PHE A 62 -11.70 15.67 -4.68
CA PHE A 62 -11.05 16.49 -3.66
C PHE A 62 -11.78 17.82 -3.41
N MET A 63 -12.17 18.55 -4.46
CA MET A 63 -12.91 19.80 -4.34
C MET A 63 -14.25 19.63 -3.60
N ARG A 64 -14.90 18.47 -3.73
CA ARG A 64 -16.12 18.16 -2.95
C ARG A 64 -15.84 17.99 -1.46
N ARG A 65 -14.64 17.52 -1.09
CA ARG A 65 -14.23 17.16 0.28
C ARG A 65 -12.76 17.55 0.53
N PRO A 66 -12.42 18.85 0.59
CA PRO A 66 -11.02 19.29 0.64
C PRO A 66 -10.28 18.89 1.92
N ALA A 67 -11.01 18.48 2.96
CA ALA A 67 -10.45 17.95 4.21
C ALA A 67 -10.02 16.48 4.12
N LYS A 68 -10.26 15.80 2.97
CA LYS A 68 -9.95 14.39 2.78
C LYS A 68 -9.08 14.20 1.54
N PHE A 69 -7.92 13.56 1.72
CA PHE A 69 -6.98 13.33 0.64
C PHE A 69 -7.22 11.99 -0.05
N PRO A 70 -7.03 11.89 -1.37
CA PRO A 70 -7.27 10.65 -2.09
C PRO A 70 -6.17 9.62 -1.85
N LEU A 71 -6.58 8.38 -1.56
CA LEU A 71 -5.67 7.25 -1.40
C LEU A 71 -5.84 6.23 -2.53
N TYR A 72 -4.86 6.19 -3.43
CA TYR A 72 -4.77 5.24 -4.53
C TYR A 72 -3.77 4.17 -4.16
N TRP A 73 -4.22 3.22 -3.35
CA TRP A 73 -3.40 2.13 -2.87
C TRP A 73 -4.21 0.85 -2.79
N THR A 74 -3.63 -0.26 -3.26
CA THR A 74 -4.15 -1.60 -2.99
C THR A 74 -3.07 -2.46 -2.35
N LYS A 75 -3.50 -3.49 -1.61
CA LYS A 75 -2.58 -4.46 -1.00
C LYS A 75 -1.76 -5.25 -2.02
N LYS A 76 -2.32 -5.43 -3.22
CA LYS A 76 -1.72 -6.21 -4.31
C LYS A 76 -0.73 -5.38 -5.12
N ASP A 77 -1.14 -4.19 -5.54
CA ASP A 77 -0.42 -3.39 -6.53
C ASP A 77 0.35 -2.22 -5.90
N GLY A 78 0.13 -1.95 -4.60
CA GLY A 78 0.74 -0.85 -3.89
C GLY A 78 0.12 0.50 -4.27
N PHE A 79 0.91 1.57 -4.20
CA PHE A 79 0.46 2.91 -4.57
C PHE A 79 0.49 3.10 -6.09
N ASP A 80 -0.54 3.76 -6.64
CA ASP A 80 -0.52 4.21 -8.02
C ASP A 80 0.29 5.51 -8.16
N TYR A 81 1.61 5.36 -8.23
CA TYR A 81 2.53 6.50 -8.37
C TYR A 81 2.32 7.30 -9.65
N ALA A 82 1.87 6.65 -10.73
CA ALA A 82 1.61 7.32 -12.00
C ALA A 82 0.40 8.24 -11.89
N LEU A 83 -0.68 7.78 -11.24
CA LEU A 83 -1.84 8.61 -10.95
C LEU A 83 -1.48 9.76 -10.01
N TYR A 84 -0.72 9.50 -8.94
CA TYR A 84 -0.25 10.58 -8.06
C TYR A 84 0.56 11.64 -8.82
N SER A 85 1.46 11.22 -9.72
CA SER A 85 2.26 12.16 -10.50
C SER A 85 1.42 13.02 -11.44
N ARG A 86 0.41 12.44 -12.11
CA ARG A 86 -0.52 13.22 -12.96
C ARG A 86 -1.36 14.17 -12.13
N LEU A 87 -1.90 13.68 -11.00
CA LEU A 87 -2.75 14.46 -10.11
C LEU A 87 -1.99 15.62 -9.46
N GLU A 88 -0.70 15.48 -9.17
CA GLU A 88 0.14 16.58 -8.68
C GLU A 88 0.21 17.73 -9.68
N VAL A 89 0.48 17.44 -10.96
CA VAL A 89 0.60 18.44 -12.02
C VAL A 89 -0.73 19.15 -12.25
N GLU A 90 -1.82 18.39 -12.34
CA GLU A 90 -3.17 18.94 -12.51
C GLU A 90 -3.60 19.76 -11.28
N ALA A 91 -3.30 19.29 -10.06
CA ALA A 91 -3.58 20.05 -8.84
C ALA A 91 -2.81 21.38 -8.80
N ASP A 92 -1.59 21.45 -9.31
CA ASP A 92 -0.85 22.70 -9.44
C ASP A 92 -1.50 23.63 -10.46
N TYR A 93 -1.88 23.12 -11.64
CA TYR A 93 -2.56 23.89 -12.68
C TYR A 93 -3.89 24.49 -12.19
N PHE A 94 -4.72 23.69 -11.51
CA PHE A 94 -5.99 24.13 -10.94
C PHE A 94 -5.84 24.84 -9.58
N MET A 95 -4.61 25.19 -9.16
CA MET A 95 -4.33 25.93 -7.91
C MET A 95 -4.88 25.26 -6.64
N LEU A 96 -4.94 23.93 -6.61
CA LEU A 96 -5.34 23.11 -5.46
C LEU A 96 -4.12 22.81 -4.58
N GLU A 97 -3.55 23.87 -4.00
CA GLU A 97 -2.27 23.83 -3.28
C GLU A 97 -2.22 22.77 -2.18
N GLY A 98 -3.30 22.65 -1.40
CA GLY A 98 -3.38 21.64 -0.34
C GLY A 98 -3.20 20.22 -0.86
N LEU A 99 -3.82 19.89 -2.00
CA LEU A 99 -3.69 18.57 -2.64
C LEU A 99 -2.30 18.41 -3.25
N ARG A 100 -1.82 19.40 -4.02
CA ARG A 100 -0.47 19.42 -4.61
C ARG A 100 0.59 19.16 -3.56
N ASP A 101 0.60 19.93 -2.47
CA ASP A 101 1.63 19.85 -1.44
C ASP A 101 1.56 18.54 -0.66
N TRP A 102 0.36 17.97 -0.50
CA TRP A 102 0.19 16.66 0.11
C TRP A 102 0.77 15.53 -0.75
N ILE A 103 0.53 15.56 -2.07
CA ILE A 103 1.08 14.58 -3.02
C ILE A 103 2.59 14.75 -3.16
N LYS A 104 3.07 15.99 -3.37
CA LYS A 104 4.49 16.33 -3.52
C LYS A 104 5.31 15.94 -2.29
N GLY A 105 4.74 16.14 -1.10
CA GLY A 105 5.31 15.69 0.17
C GLY A 105 5.22 14.18 0.41
N LYS A 106 4.69 13.40 -0.54
CA LYS A 106 4.44 11.95 -0.46
C LYS A 106 3.68 11.55 0.81
N LYS A 107 2.77 12.41 1.29
CA LYS A 107 2.05 12.17 2.55
C LYS A 107 1.13 10.94 2.47
N TYR A 108 0.71 10.54 1.27
CA TYR A 108 0.01 9.27 1.02
C TYR A 108 0.80 8.05 1.52
N ALA A 109 2.13 8.07 1.47
CA ALA A 109 2.95 6.94 1.92
C ALA A 109 2.85 6.73 3.44
N ASN A 110 2.62 7.80 4.19
CA ASN A 110 2.44 7.75 5.63
C ASN A 110 0.99 7.40 6.02
N ALA A 111 0.05 7.49 5.08
CA ALA A 111 -1.35 7.13 5.33
C ALA A 111 -1.55 5.61 5.45
N ILE A 112 -0.57 4.81 5.02
CA ILE A 112 -0.58 3.35 5.16
C ILE A 112 0.55 2.93 6.09
N LYS A 113 0.20 2.25 7.19
CA LYS A 113 1.17 1.62 8.10
C LYS A 113 1.11 0.11 7.96
N THR A 114 2.18 -0.49 7.43
CA THR A 114 2.30 -1.94 7.31
C THR A 114 3.28 -2.47 8.36
N THR A 115 2.80 -3.34 9.25
CA THR A 115 3.62 -4.01 10.28
C THR A 115 3.78 -5.47 9.92
N ARG A 116 5.02 -5.96 9.84
CA ARG A 116 5.36 -7.35 9.55
C ARG A 116 5.94 -8.02 10.78
N THR A 117 5.31 -9.09 11.24
CA THR A 117 5.78 -9.89 12.39
C THR A 117 6.09 -11.30 11.92
N SER A 118 7.33 -11.75 12.08
CA SER A 118 7.74 -13.13 11.80
C SER A 118 7.86 -13.94 13.08
N LYS A 119 7.30 -15.15 13.10
CA LYS A 119 7.49 -16.14 14.15
C LYS A 119 8.10 -17.40 13.55
N THR A 120 9.19 -17.87 14.14
CA THR A 120 9.81 -19.16 13.79
C THR A 120 9.45 -20.19 14.84
N CYS A 121 8.80 -21.27 14.43
CA CYS A 121 8.42 -22.39 15.29
C CYS A 121 9.16 -23.66 14.87
N ASN A 122 9.69 -24.39 15.85
CA ASN A 122 10.34 -25.70 15.64
C ASN A 122 9.33 -26.85 15.50
N THR A 123 8.04 -26.57 15.71
CA THR A 123 6.93 -27.51 15.58
C THR A 123 5.89 -26.93 14.63
N VAL A 124 5.59 -27.67 13.57
CA VAL A 124 4.50 -27.36 12.63
C VAL A 124 3.21 -27.85 13.29
N THR A 125 2.37 -26.94 13.76
CA THR A 125 1.01 -27.28 14.23
C THR A 125 0.00 -26.73 13.24
N ASP A 126 -0.92 -27.57 12.77
CA ASP A 126 -2.06 -27.14 11.98
C ASP A 126 -2.93 -26.21 12.84
N SER A 127 -2.92 -24.92 12.52
CA SER A 127 -3.78 -23.94 13.18
C SER A 127 -4.50 -23.13 12.12
N THR A 128 -5.83 -23.12 12.22
CA THR A 128 -6.72 -22.36 11.34
C THR A 128 -7.09 -21.07 12.05
N TRP A 129 -6.81 -19.93 11.42
CA TRP A 129 -7.16 -18.61 11.94
C TRP A 129 -8.07 -17.90 10.95
N THR A 130 -9.08 -17.22 11.47
CA THR A 130 -9.90 -16.30 10.69
C THR A 130 -9.29 -14.91 10.80
N GLU A 131 -8.94 -14.31 9.67
CA GLU A 131 -8.31 -12.98 9.62
C GLU A 131 -9.28 -11.93 9.12
N HIS A 132 -9.16 -10.72 9.67
CA HIS A 132 -9.78 -9.53 9.12
C HIS A 132 -9.05 -9.12 7.83
N GLY A 133 -9.74 -8.46 6.89
CA GLY A 133 -9.19 -8.17 5.54
C GLY A 133 -7.91 -7.32 5.53
N ASP A 134 -7.60 -6.61 6.61
CA ASP A 134 -6.40 -5.80 6.83
C ASP A 134 -5.17 -6.63 7.26
N ILE A 135 -5.33 -7.94 7.47
CA ILE A 135 -4.28 -8.87 7.86
C ILE A 135 -3.99 -9.85 6.70
N THR A 136 -2.73 -10.20 6.48
CA THR A 136 -2.35 -11.34 5.63
C THR A 136 -1.22 -12.11 6.26
N THR A 137 -1.41 -13.41 6.33
CA THR A 137 -0.43 -14.35 6.85
C THR A 137 0.15 -15.23 5.76
N GLU A 138 1.48 -15.29 5.71
CA GLU A 138 2.25 -16.18 4.85
C GLU A 138 3.00 -17.17 5.74
N SER A 139 2.93 -18.46 5.46
CA SER A 139 3.68 -19.48 6.18
C SER A 139 4.60 -20.24 5.23
N LEU A 140 5.87 -20.28 5.57
CA LEU A 140 6.93 -20.92 4.79
C LEU A 140 7.56 -22.03 5.65
N VAL A 141 7.60 -23.25 5.13
CA VAL A 141 8.39 -24.33 5.72
C VAL A 141 9.79 -24.23 5.15
N ILE A 142 10.76 -23.89 5.98
CA ILE A 142 12.18 -23.85 5.60
C ILE A 142 12.89 -25.09 6.14
N GLU A 143 13.69 -25.74 5.30
CA GLU A 143 14.60 -26.78 5.76
C GLU A 143 15.90 -26.12 6.22
N THR A 144 16.14 -26.11 7.54
CA THR A 144 17.42 -25.64 8.06
C THR A 144 18.39 -26.82 8.12
N GLY A 145 19.32 -26.83 7.17
CA GLY A 145 20.42 -27.78 7.11
C GLY A 145 21.49 -27.44 8.14
N GLY A 146 21.43 -28.07 9.31
CA GLY A 146 22.62 -28.28 10.13
C GLY A 146 22.90 -29.78 10.12
N ASP A 147 24.02 -30.20 9.55
CA ASP A 147 24.43 -31.61 9.61
C ASP A 147 24.74 -31.98 11.07
N LYS A 148 23.71 -32.42 11.80
CA LYS A 148 23.86 -32.99 13.13
C LYS A 148 24.26 -34.44 12.96
N PHE A 149 25.36 -34.83 13.59
CA PHE A 149 25.84 -36.22 13.57
C PHE A 149 25.62 -36.85 14.94
N LEU A 150 25.11 -38.08 14.97
CA LEU A 150 25.07 -38.86 16.19
C LEU A 150 26.47 -39.34 16.55
N CYS A 151 26.95 -39.00 17.74
CA CYS A 151 28.18 -39.55 18.30
C CYS A 151 27.94 -41.01 18.67
N SER A 152 28.83 -41.90 18.25
CA SER A 152 28.81 -43.33 18.59
C SER A 152 28.95 -43.61 20.10
N SER A 153 29.31 -42.60 20.89
CA SER A 153 29.41 -42.67 22.36
C SER A 153 28.17 -42.15 23.11
N GLY A 154 27.09 -41.77 22.40
CA GLY A 154 25.83 -41.29 23.01
C GLY A 154 25.71 -39.77 23.14
N MET A 155 24.71 -39.32 23.92
CA MET A 155 24.41 -37.89 24.15
C MET A 155 25.33 -37.29 25.23
N HIS A 156 26.03 -36.19 24.91
CA HIS A 156 26.87 -35.46 25.87
C HIS A 156 26.13 -34.21 26.40
N THR A 157 26.18 -33.99 27.71
CA THR A 157 25.44 -32.91 28.41
C THR A 157 26.17 -31.57 28.40
N THR A 158 27.40 -31.51 27.91
CA THR A 158 28.21 -30.29 27.76
C THR A 158 28.49 -30.06 26.27
N GLY A 159 28.20 -28.84 25.79
CA GLY A 159 28.08 -28.43 24.38
C GLY A 159 28.98 -29.15 23.37
N GLY A 160 28.41 -29.43 22.19
CA GLY A 160 29.00 -30.22 21.10
C GLY A 160 30.36 -29.76 20.53
N SER A 161 30.96 -28.70 21.04
CA SER A 161 32.32 -28.24 20.70
C SER A 161 33.42 -29.24 21.10
N HIS A 162 33.17 -30.19 22.01
CA HIS A 162 34.19 -31.15 22.46
C HIS A 162 34.34 -32.41 21.59
N CYS A 163 33.41 -32.71 20.68
CA CYS A 163 33.50 -33.92 19.86
C CYS A 163 34.55 -33.82 18.73
N TYR A 164 34.79 -32.64 18.18
CA TYR A 164 35.79 -32.41 17.12
C TYR A 164 37.24 -32.37 17.65
N GLY A 165 37.41 -31.98 18.92
CA GLY A 165 38.72 -31.78 19.56
C GLY A 165 39.23 -32.97 20.39
N ASN A 166 38.44 -34.03 20.56
CA ASN A 166 38.84 -35.23 21.31
C ASN A 166 39.12 -36.39 20.35
N ASP A 167 40.36 -36.90 20.36
CA ASP A 167 40.80 -38.01 19.51
C ASP A 167 39.99 -39.31 19.73
N TYR A 168 39.41 -39.50 20.92
CA TYR A 168 38.53 -40.63 21.20
C TYR A 168 37.23 -40.56 20.38
N CYS A 169 36.58 -39.39 20.36
CA CYS A 169 35.37 -39.18 19.56
C CYS A 169 35.69 -39.20 18.07
N ARG A 170 36.82 -38.61 17.64
CA ARG A 170 37.29 -38.63 16.24
C ARG A 170 37.52 -40.07 15.74
N ASN A 171 38.18 -40.91 16.53
CA ASN A 171 38.45 -42.30 16.16
C ASN A 171 37.19 -43.18 16.20
N GLY A 172 36.26 -42.88 17.11
CA GLY A 172 34.92 -43.49 17.11
C GLY A 172 34.11 -43.11 15.87
N MET A 173 34.14 -41.84 15.48
CA MET A 173 33.44 -41.30 14.30
C MET A 173 33.88 -41.96 12.98
N VAL A 174 35.17 -42.26 12.82
CA VAL A 174 35.70 -42.93 11.62
C VAL A 174 35.29 -44.41 11.55
N LYS A 175 35.15 -45.09 12.70
CA LYS A 175 34.81 -46.52 12.76
C LYS A 175 33.31 -46.82 12.62
N SER A 176 32.44 -45.93 13.09
CA SER A 176 31.01 -46.25 13.26
C SER A 176 30.13 -45.95 12.04
N GLY A 177 30.63 -45.20 11.04
CA GLY A 177 29.80 -44.68 9.96
C GLY A 177 28.82 -43.64 10.47
N LEU A 178 28.94 -42.39 10.01
CA LEU A 178 28.09 -41.30 10.48
C LEU A 178 26.60 -41.59 10.20
N GLN A 179 25.77 -41.65 11.24
CA GLN A 179 24.33 -41.48 11.06
C GLN A 179 24.02 -39.98 11.03
N ARG A 180 23.67 -39.50 9.84
CA ARG A 180 23.24 -38.13 9.60
C ARG A 180 21.84 -37.95 10.19
N LEU A 181 21.68 -37.12 11.22
CA LEU A 181 20.34 -36.65 11.61
C LEU A 181 19.86 -35.77 10.47
N GLY A 182 18.69 -36.10 9.90
CA GLY A 182 18.10 -35.37 8.78
C GLY A 182 17.91 -33.88 9.07
N SER A 183 17.65 -33.10 8.02
CA SER A 183 17.34 -31.68 8.13
C SER A 183 16.21 -31.42 9.13
N THR A 184 16.35 -30.37 9.95
CA THR A 184 15.24 -29.89 10.76
C THR A 184 14.36 -28.99 9.92
N LYS A 185 13.06 -29.28 9.86
CA LYS A 185 12.08 -28.39 9.26
C LYS A 185 11.66 -27.34 10.28
N GLN A 186 11.67 -26.07 9.90
CA GLN A 186 11.14 -24.96 10.69
C GLN A 186 9.97 -24.33 9.95
N LEU A 187 8.93 -23.95 10.70
CA LEU A 187 7.84 -23.14 10.18
C LEU A 187 8.14 -21.67 10.46
N VAL A 188 8.19 -20.85 9.42
CA VAL A 188 8.25 -19.39 9.52
C VAL A 188 6.89 -18.84 9.13
N THR A 189 6.18 -18.28 10.09
CA THR A 189 4.91 -17.59 9.85
C THR A 189 5.15 -16.09 9.89
N VAL A 190 4.79 -15.42 8.81
CA VAL A 190 4.86 -13.98 8.63
C VAL A 190 3.44 -13.44 8.67
N VAL A 191 3.12 -12.61 9.65
CA VAL A 191 1.85 -11.89 9.75
C VAL A 191 2.08 -10.44 9.34
N THR A 192 1.31 -9.97 8.38
CA THR A 192 1.34 -8.58 7.90
C THR A 192 0.02 -7.91 8.27
N ARG A 193 0.06 -6.84 9.08
CA ARG A 193 -1.09 -5.99 9.40
C ARG A 193 -0.95 -4.65 8.70
N THR A 194 -2.02 -4.16 8.09
CA THR A 194 -2.07 -2.86 7.41
C THR A 194 -3.10 -1.94 8.07
N GLU A 195 -2.70 -0.72 8.44
CA GLU A 195 -3.59 0.30 9.01
C GLU A 195 -3.67 1.51 8.06
N VAL A 196 -4.86 2.10 7.91
CA VAL A 196 -5.12 3.26 7.04
C VAL A 196 -5.51 4.47 7.90
N ASP A 197 -4.90 5.64 7.64
CA ASP A 197 -5.24 6.89 8.32
C ASP A 197 -6.66 7.37 7.98
N GLY A 198 -7.44 7.75 9.00
CA GLY A 198 -8.82 8.24 8.85
C GLY A 198 -8.96 9.58 8.11
N GLN A 199 -7.86 10.29 7.80
CA GLN A 199 -7.89 11.52 7.00
C GLN A 199 -7.94 11.27 5.48
N VAL A 200 -7.85 10.01 5.02
CA VAL A 200 -7.91 9.70 3.59
C VAL A 200 -9.28 9.20 3.14
N LEU A 201 -9.59 9.38 1.86
CA LEU A 201 -10.67 8.68 1.17
C LEU A 201 -10.04 7.53 0.37
N VAL A 202 -10.36 6.30 0.78
CA VAL A 202 -10.00 5.09 0.04
C VAL A 202 -10.94 4.99 -1.15
N ASN A 203 -10.40 4.86 -2.37
CA ASN A 203 -11.23 4.60 -3.54
C ASN A 203 -11.89 3.23 -3.37
N THR A 204 -13.22 3.21 -3.26
CA THR A 204 -14.02 1.99 -3.15
C THR A 204 -14.09 1.31 -4.51
N ASP A 205 -13.13 0.44 -4.77
CA ASP A 205 -13.29 -0.75 -5.60
C ASP A 205 -12.49 -1.87 -4.90
N ILE A 206 -13.18 -2.62 -4.03
CA ILE A 206 -12.71 -3.91 -3.46
C ILE A 206 -13.41 -5.02 -4.24
#